data_AF-A0A519IVE2-F1
#
_entry.id   AF-A0A519IVE2-F1
#
_cell.length_a   1.000
_cell.length_b   1.000
_cell.length_c   1.000
_cell.angle_alpha   90.00
_cell.angle_beta   90.00
_cell.angle_gamma   90.00
#
_symmetry.space_group_name_H-M   'P 1'
#
loop_
_entity.id
_entity.type
_entity.pdbx_description
1 polymer ?
#
loop_
_entity_poly.entity_id
_entity_poly.type
_entity_poly.pdbx_seq_one_letter_code
_entity_poly.pdbx_strand_id
1 'polypeptide(L)'
;MYTHPKIIAAAAAAAAVALVIASPAPAQDFLGGLARGAARQAAQALADRATQAVTQPRQPAATPARPAPAPTPSSGAPRAPQTSAGAAPASSTAPLPIPTNLSPALRSPGEFEFSQADQTAKKAFVDFGKVSCSSCEGGYSFDTWAQHQIPGMFGKLGDHLWGLSVGESLRWTGTGGGGAYAITIASEHPVNGFPCKQLDYTGRKGAQSAGYRGLICRSGNGGSVLF
;
A
#
# COMPACT_ATOMS: atom_id res chain seq x y z
N MET A 1 23.65 -67.66 -1.73
CA MET A 1 24.54 -66.48 -1.83
C MET A 1 23.75 -65.26 -1.40
N TYR A 2 24.19 -64.67 -0.28
CA TYR A 2 23.82 -63.41 0.38
C TYR A 2 22.34 -62.99 0.50
N THR A 3 21.77 -63.40 1.64
CA THR A 3 20.76 -62.68 2.44
C THR A 3 21.43 -61.56 3.26
N HIS A 4 20.82 -60.37 3.36
CA HIS A 4 21.08 -59.45 4.46
C HIS A 4 19.80 -58.99 5.17
N PRO A 5 19.85 -58.84 6.52
CA PRO A 5 18.68 -58.80 7.39
C PRO A 5 18.33 -57.39 7.88
N LYS A 6 17.09 -57.25 8.37
CA LYS A 6 16.64 -56.12 9.21
C LYS A 6 17.30 -56.21 10.59
N ILE A 7 17.79 -55.09 11.14
CA ILE A 7 18.08 -54.95 12.56
C ILE A 7 17.16 -53.87 13.15
N ILE A 8 16.61 -54.24 14.31
CA ILE A 8 15.53 -53.64 15.10
C ILE A 8 16.17 -52.91 16.30
N ALA A 9 15.66 -51.71 16.63
CA ALA A 9 15.52 -51.06 17.96
C ALA A 9 16.76 -50.98 18.90
N ALA A 10 16.84 -50.19 19.98
CA ALA A 10 15.98 -49.23 20.67
C ALA A 10 16.87 -48.44 21.67
N ALA A 11 16.41 -47.23 22.04
CA ALA A 11 16.56 -46.54 23.34
C ALA A 11 17.98 -46.18 23.85
N ALA A 12 18.20 -45.18 24.70
CA ALA A 12 17.57 -43.93 25.12
C ALA A 12 18.48 -43.42 26.25
N ALA A 13 18.91 -42.16 26.26
CA ALA A 13 19.26 -41.47 27.50
C ALA A 13 19.30 -39.95 27.27
N ALA A 14 18.35 -39.28 27.90
CA ALA A 14 18.18 -37.84 27.94
C ALA A 14 19.21 -37.18 28.87
N ALA A 15 19.64 -35.97 28.51
CA ALA A 15 20.07 -34.98 29.49
C ALA A 15 19.50 -33.63 29.08
N ALA A 16 18.53 -33.17 29.87
CA ALA A 16 17.84 -31.91 29.72
C ALA A 16 18.74 -30.76 30.20
N VAL A 17 18.90 -29.74 29.37
CA VAL A 17 19.32 -28.40 29.83
C VAL A 17 18.21 -27.44 29.44
N ALA A 18 17.40 -27.09 30.43
CA ALA A 18 16.40 -26.04 30.33
C ALA A 18 17.12 -24.69 30.33
N LEU A 19 17.16 -24.02 29.16
CA LEU A 19 17.52 -22.61 29.06
C LEU A 19 16.24 -21.77 29.11
N VAL A 20 16.25 -20.86 30.08
CA VAL A 20 15.19 -19.94 30.46
C VAL A 20 14.76 -19.07 29.27
N ILE A 21 13.47 -19.12 28.95
CA ILE A 21 12.79 -18.22 28.01
C ILE A 21 12.54 -16.90 28.74
N ALA A 22 13.30 -15.86 28.39
CA ALA A 22 12.92 -14.49 28.72
C ALA A 22 12.14 -13.92 27.54
N SER A 23 10.81 -13.96 27.63
CA SER A 23 9.88 -13.35 26.67
C SER A 23 9.75 -11.85 26.94
N PRO A 24 10.02 -10.95 25.98
CA PRO A 24 9.60 -9.56 26.08
C PRO A 24 8.26 -9.37 25.33
N ALA A 25 7.13 -9.37 26.04
CA ALA A 25 5.89 -8.68 25.63
C ALA A 25 4.78 -8.91 26.66
N PRO A 26 4.37 -7.86 27.39
CA PRO A 26 3.02 -7.34 27.18
C PRO A 26 2.96 -5.81 27.33
N ALA A 27 3.59 -5.07 26.42
CA ALA A 27 3.40 -3.61 26.30
C ALA A 27 2.68 -3.21 24.99
N GLN A 28 2.74 -4.05 23.96
CA GLN A 28 2.14 -3.79 22.64
C GLN A 28 0.65 -4.18 22.56
N ASP A 29 0.20 -5.14 23.38
CA ASP A 29 -1.22 -5.56 23.40
C ASP A 29 -2.14 -4.53 24.07
N PHE A 30 -1.62 -3.76 25.03
CA PHE A 30 -2.39 -2.71 25.70
C PHE A 30 -2.77 -1.57 24.73
N LEU A 31 -1.83 -1.14 23.88
CA LEU A 31 -2.10 -0.14 22.83
C LEU A 31 -3.05 -0.68 21.76
N GLY A 32 -2.93 -1.97 21.42
CA GLY A 32 -3.85 -2.65 20.52
C GLY A 32 -5.29 -2.71 21.06
N GLY A 33 -5.46 -2.87 22.38
CA GLY A 33 -6.75 -2.88 23.07
C GLY A 33 -7.44 -1.50 23.10
N LEU A 34 -6.68 -0.44 23.42
CA LEU A 34 -7.21 0.93 23.45
C LEU A 34 -7.63 1.43 22.06
N ALA A 35 -6.84 1.16 21.02
CA ALA A 35 -7.18 1.56 19.65
C ALA A 35 -8.46 0.86 19.14
N ARG A 36 -8.65 -0.42 19.48
CA ARG A 36 -9.87 -1.16 19.11
C ARG A 36 -11.11 -0.71 19.91
N GLY A 37 -10.94 -0.28 21.16
CA GLY A 37 -12.02 0.27 21.98
C GLY A 37 -12.54 1.60 21.44
N ALA A 38 -11.64 2.53 21.10
CA ALA A 38 -12.00 3.84 20.53
C ALA A 38 -12.71 3.72 19.16
N ALA A 39 -12.26 2.80 18.31
CA ALA A 39 -12.89 2.57 17.00
C ALA A 39 -14.34 2.06 17.12
N ARG A 40 -14.64 1.23 18.11
CA ARG A 40 -16.01 0.72 18.35
C ARG A 40 -16.95 1.79 18.88
N GLN A 41 -16.48 2.67 19.76
CA GLN A 41 -17.29 3.79 20.26
C GLN A 41 -17.60 4.82 19.16
N ALA A 42 -16.63 5.10 18.29
CA ALA A 42 -16.85 5.99 17.14
C ALA A 42 -17.86 5.41 16.14
N ALA A 43 -17.81 4.09 15.89
CA ALA A 43 -18.77 3.41 15.02
C ALA A 43 -20.20 3.45 15.58
N GLN A 44 -20.37 3.28 16.90
CA GLN A 44 -21.68 3.35 17.55
C GLN A 44 -22.27 4.76 17.51
N ALA A 45 -21.46 5.80 17.79
CA ALA A 45 -21.91 7.19 17.72
C ALA A 45 -22.30 7.63 16.29
N LEU A 46 -21.69 7.06 15.26
CA LEU A 46 -22.07 7.30 13.86
C LEU A 46 -23.36 6.57 13.48
N ALA A 47 -23.58 5.36 13.99
CA ALA A 47 -24.82 4.63 13.78
C ALA A 47 -26.02 5.35 14.42
N ASP A 48 -25.84 5.90 15.63
CA ASP A 48 -26.89 6.66 16.33
C ASP A 48 -27.22 8.00 15.65
N ARG A 49 -26.23 8.65 15.01
CA ARG A 49 -26.48 9.85 14.19
C ARG A 49 -27.18 9.54 12.87
N ALA A 50 -26.85 8.41 12.25
CA ALA A 50 -27.47 8.00 10.99
C ALA A 50 -28.95 7.65 11.19
N THR A 51 -29.32 7.04 12.31
CA THR A 51 -30.72 6.73 12.63
C THR A 51 -31.54 7.98 12.97
N GLN A 52 -30.96 8.96 13.68
CA GLN A 52 -31.62 10.24 13.98
C GLN A 52 -31.84 11.12 12.73
N ALA A 53 -30.94 11.06 11.75
CA ALA A 53 -31.06 11.83 10.51
C ALA A 53 -32.18 11.34 9.57
N VAL A 54 -32.63 10.08 9.73
CA VAL A 54 -33.69 9.49 8.90
C VAL A 54 -35.10 9.88 9.40
N THR A 55 -35.23 10.41 10.62
CA THR A 55 -36.55 10.64 11.25
C THR A 55 -37.09 12.07 11.14
N GLN A 56 -36.40 13.03 10.49
CA GLN A 56 -36.84 14.43 10.47
C GLN A 56 -37.15 14.97 9.07
N PRO A 57 -38.43 15.31 8.75
CA PRO A 57 -38.78 15.94 7.48
C PRO A 57 -38.42 17.42 7.44
N ARG A 58 -37.90 17.85 6.27
CA ARG A 58 -37.41 19.19 5.95
C ARG A 58 -38.56 20.16 5.63
N GLN A 59 -38.63 21.30 6.32
CA GLN A 59 -39.64 22.34 6.08
C GLN A 59 -38.98 23.61 5.48
N PRO A 60 -39.59 24.32 4.50
CA PRO A 60 -38.97 25.49 3.84
C PRO A 60 -39.23 26.81 4.57
N ALA A 61 -38.33 27.78 4.35
CA ALA A 61 -38.23 29.06 5.05
C ALA A 61 -39.17 30.17 4.52
N ALA A 62 -39.62 31.05 5.43
CA ALA A 62 -40.21 32.37 5.13
C ALA A 62 -39.81 33.45 6.17
N THR A 63 -39.78 34.70 5.69
CA THR A 63 -39.19 35.99 6.13
C THR A 63 -39.67 36.59 7.49
N PRO A 64 -38.94 37.52 8.18
CA PRO A 64 -39.16 37.89 9.59
C PRO A 64 -39.74 39.31 9.87
N ALA A 65 -40.38 39.49 11.03
CA ALA A 65 -40.58 40.78 11.72
C ALA A 65 -40.63 40.62 13.28
N ARG A 66 -40.07 41.61 14.01
CA ARG A 66 -39.64 41.74 15.45
C ARG A 66 -40.77 42.10 16.46
N PRO A 67 -40.57 42.34 17.81
CA PRO A 67 -39.51 42.00 18.81
C PRO A 67 -39.92 41.59 20.30
N ALA A 68 -39.08 40.77 20.96
CA ALA A 68 -38.55 40.75 22.38
C ALA A 68 -39.45 40.52 23.66
N PRO A 69 -38.93 40.10 24.87
CA PRO A 69 -37.52 39.86 25.34
C PRO A 69 -37.19 38.60 26.23
N ALA A 70 -35.91 38.14 26.15
CA ALA A 70 -34.93 37.58 27.15
C ALA A 70 -35.25 36.38 28.11
N PRO A 71 -34.28 35.64 28.73
CA PRO A 71 -32.80 35.82 28.79
C PRO A 71 -31.85 34.57 28.66
N THR A 72 -30.66 34.80 28.06
CA THR A 72 -29.27 34.32 28.36
C THR A 72 -28.88 32.81 28.44
N PRO A 73 -27.59 32.38 28.29
CA PRO A 73 -26.35 33.16 28.07
C PRO A 73 -25.40 32.63 26.95
N SER A 74 -24.38 33.46 26.71
CA SER A 74 -23.00 33.13 26.33
C SER A 74 -22.60 32.96 24.86
N SER A 75 -21.86 33.99 24.44
CA SER A 75 -20.56 33.94 23.75
C SER A 75 -20.57 33.58 22.26
N GLY A 76 -20.43 34.61 21.42
CA GLY A 76 -20.17 34.41 20.00
C GLY A 76 -19.74 35.68 19.27
N ALA A 77 -18.43 35.92 19.19
CA ALA A 77 -17.76 36.55 18.05
C ALA A 77 -16.26 36.17 18.08
N PRO A 78 -15.53 36.06 16.95
CA PRO A 78 -15.94 36.42 15.59
C PRO A 78 -15.92 35.25 14.58
N ARG A 79 -16.63 35.52 13.48
CA ARG A 79 -16.75 34.78 12.22
C ARG A 79 -15.42 34.72 11.44
N ALA A 80 -15.05 33.54 10.94
CA ALA A 80 -14.56 33.24 9.58
C ALA A 80 -13.96 31.81 9.49
N PRO A 81 -13.84 31.21 8.29
CA PRO A 81 -14.87 30.88 7.31
C PRO A 81 -15.22 29.38 7.32
N GLN A 82 -16.41 29.06 6.84
CA GLN A 82 -16.80 27.72 6.47
C GLN A 82 -15.94 27.26 5.29
N THR A 83 -15.15 26.20 5.49
CA THR A 83 -14.62 25.41 4.39
C THR A 83 -15.15 24.00 4.56
N SER A 84 -16.19 23.70 3.79
CA SER A 84 -16.59 22.33 3.49
C SER A 84 -15.39 21.62 2.88
N ALA A 85 -14.84 20.64 3.59
CA ALA A 85 -13.95 19.65 2.98
C ALA A 85 -14.40 18.28 3.49
N GLY A 86 -15.31 17.67 2.74
CA GLY A 86 -15.47 16.23 2.81
C GLY A 86 -14.12 15.61 2.46
N ALA A 87 -13.45 15.03 3.47
CA ALA A 87 -12.25 14.26 3.24
C ALA A 87 -12.66 12.93 2.58
N ALA A 88 -12.65 12.96 1.25
CA ALA A 88 -12.43 11.78 0.42
C ALA A 88 -11.24 10.96 0.96
N PRO A 89 -11.20 9.64 0.74
CA PRO A 89 -10.12 8.79 1.24
C PRO A 89 -8.77 9.39 0.81
N ALA A 90 -7.89 9.58 1.80
CA ALA A 90 -6.64 10.30 1.65
C ALA A 90 -5.92 9.95 0.34
N SER A 91 -5.87 10.93 -0.57
CA SER A 91 -4.82 10.96 -1.59
C SER A 91 -3.50 10.87 -0.84
N SER A 92 -2.78 9.76 -1.02
CA SER A 92 -1.52 9.51 -0.35
C SER A 92 -0.52 10.60 -0.77
N THR A 93 -0.33 11.61 0.08
CA THR A 93 0.68 12.67 -0.04
C THR A 93 2.07 12.16 0.36
N ALA A 94 2.34 10.86 0.19
CA ALA A 94 3.69 10.34 0.33
C ALA A 94 4.55 10.97 -0.77
N PRO A 95 5.75 11.51 -0.46
CA PRO A 95 6.65 12.03 -1.46
C PRO A 95 6.88 10.97 -2.53
N LEU A 96 6.80 11.41 -3.78
CA LEU A 96 7.11 10.57 -4.94
C LEU A 96 8.56 10.07 -4.81
N PRO A 97 8.91 8.88 -5.32
CA PRO A 97 10.28 8.42 -5.31
C PRO A 97 11.07 9.35 -6.22
N ILE A 98 11.81 10.26 -5.60
CA ILE A 98 12.74 11.16 -6.27
C ILE A 98 14.13 10.58 -5.98
N PRO A 99 14.98 10.40 -7.02
CA PRO A 99 16.33 9.93 -6.80
C PRO A 99 17.08 10.81 -5.79
N THR A 100 17.89 10.20 -4.92
CA THR A 100 18.63 10.90 -3.86
C THR A 100 19.95 11.50 -4.34
N ASN A 101 20.42 11.09 -5.52
CA ASN A 101 21.72 11.47 -6.08
C ASN A 101 21.61 12.36 -7.33
N LEU A 102 20.53 13.16 -7.46
CA LEU A 102 20.34 14.04 -8.61
C LEU A 102 21.51 15.00 -8.78
N SER A 103 22.18 14.90 -9.94
CA SER A 103 23.24 15.83 -10.31
C SER A 103 23.31 15.99 -11.82
N PRO A 104 23.80 17.14 -12.34
CA PRO A 104 24.05 17.31 -13.76
C PRO A 104 25.06 16.33 -14.35
N ALA A 105 25.83 15.62 -13.51
CA ALA A 105 26.83 14.65 -13.94
C ALA A 105 26.23 13.28 -14.32
N LEU A 106 25.00 12.97 -13.88
CA LEU A 106 24.34 11.70 -14.20
C LEU A 106 24.16 11.56 -15.71
N ARG A 107 24.56 10.40 -16.24
CA ARG A 107 24.53 10.11 -17.68
C ARG A 107 23.35 9.25 -18.07
N SER A 108 22.74 8.55 -17.12
CA SER A 108 21.66 7.61 -17.38
C SER A 108 20.68 7.54 -16.20
N PRO A 109 19.37 7.31 -16.43
CA PRO A 109 18.43 7.01 -15.35
C PRO A 109 18.78 5.73 -14.57
N GLY A 110 19.61 4.84 -15.16
CA GLY A 110 20.11 3.65 -14.48
C GLY A 110 21.05 3.93 -13.31
N GLU A 111 21.57 5.16 -13.22
CA GLU A 111 22.44 5.62 -12.14
C GLU A 111 21.63 6.24 -10.99
N PHE A 112 20.31 6.34 -11.11
CA PHE A 112 19.47 6.87 -10.04
C PHE A 112 19.51 5.96 -8.80
N GLU A 113 19.83 6.58 -7.67
CA GLU A 113 19.74 5.97 -6.35
C GLU A 113 18.46 6.43 -5.68
N PHE A 114 17.82 5.53 -4.92
CA PHE A 114 16.57 5.82 -4.21
C PHE A 114 16.75 5.60 -2.72
N SER A 115 15.93 6.29 -1.94
CA SER A 115 15.99 6.21 -0.49
C SER A 115 15.80 4.77 0.02
N GLN A 116 16.34 4.46 1.20
CA GLN A 116 16.12 3.17 1.85
C GLN A 116 14.63 2.88 2.08
N ALA A 117 13.81 3.92 2.30
CA ALA A 117 12.38 3.80 2.48
C ALA A 117 11.69 3.31 1.19
N ASP A 118 12.04 3.88 0.04
CA ASP A 118 11.49 3.48 -1.26
C ASP A 118 11.88 2.04 -1.61
N GLN A 119 13.15 1.67 -1.39
CA GLN A 119 13.63 0.31 -1.61
C GLN A 119 12.92 -0.71 -0.70
N THR A 120 12.68 -0.32 0.57
CA THR A 120 11.94 -1.14 1.53
C THR A 120 10.48 -1.31 1.12
N ALA A 121 9.82 -0.25 0.65
CA ALA A 121 8.44 -0.31 0.16
C ALA A 121 8.32 -1.20 -1.09
N LYS A 122 9.24 -1.06 -2.05
CA LYS A 122 9.32 -1.93 -3.23
C LYS A 122 9.51 -3.39 -2.82
N LYS A 123 10.45 -3.67 -1.91
CA LYS A 123 10.68 -5.03 -1.41
C LYS A 123 9.45 -5.60 -0.72
N ALA A 124 8.79 -4.82 0.15
CA ALA A 124 7.56 -5.25 0.82
C ALA A 124 6.44 -5.58 -0.18
N PHE A 125 6.31 -4.81 -1.26
CA PHE A 125 5.39 -5.13 -2.35
C PHE A 125 5.77 -6.43 -3.06
N VAL A 126 7.04 -6.61 -3.42
CA VAL A 126 7.50 -7.87 -4.04
C VAL A 126 7.24 -9.07 -3.12
N ASP A 127 7.59 -8.97 -1.84
CA ASP A 127 7.36 -10.02 -0.84
C ASP A 127 5.87 -10.29 -0.61
N PHE A 128 5.01 -9.26 -0.66
CA PHE A 128 3.56 -9.42 -0.64
C PHE A 128 3.06 -10.29 -1.80
N GLY A 129 3.69 -10.19 -2.97
CA GLY A 129 3.44 -11.02 -4.16
C GLY A 129 4.00 -12.44 -4.11
N LYS A 130 4.84 -12.77 -3.12
CA LYS A 130 5.52 -14.05 -3.05
C LYS A 130 4.53 -15.21 -2.85
N VAL A 131 4.70 -16.27 -3.63
CA VAL A 131 3.88 -17.49 -3.61
C VAL A 131 4.79 -18.70 -3.73
N SER A 132 4.45 -19.82 -3.07
CA SER A 132 5.23 -21.05 -3.21
C SER A 132 5.08 -21.61 -4.62
N CYS A 133 6.18 -22.10 -5.19
CA CYS A 133 6.21 -22.69 -6.52
C CYS A 133 7.09 -23.95 -6.48
N SER A 134 6.47 -25.12 -6.66
CA SER A 134 7.17 -26.40 -6.68
C SER A 134 7.98 -26.62 -7.97
N SER A 135 7.63 -25.93 -9.06
CA SER A 135 8.27 -26.05 -10.37
C SER A 135 9.31 -24.94 -10.65
N CYS A 136 9.58 -24.06 -9.68
CA CYS A 136 10.54 -22.96 -9.82
C CYS A 136 11.83 -23.31 -9.05
N GLU A 137 13.01 -23.19 -9.69
CA GLU A 137 14.30 -23.29 -8.99
C GLU A 137 14.37 -22.21 -7.89
N GLY A 138 14.30 -22.63 -6.63
CA GLY A 138 14.24 -21.73 -5.47
C GLY A 138 12.89 -21.66 -4.74
N GLY A 139 11.89 -22.41 -5.16
CA GLY A 139 10.68 -22.71 -4.36
C GLY A 139 9.61 -21.61 -4.27
N TYR A 140 9.83 -20.47 -4.94
CA TYR A 140 8.89 -19.34 -4.94
C TYR A 140 8.76 -18.69 -6.32
N SER A 141 7.58 -18.11 -6.55
CA SER A 141 7.28 -17.18 -7.64
C SER A 141 6.78 -15.87 -7.06
N PHE A 142 6.69 -14.83 -7.89
CA PHE A 142 6.22 -13.50 -7.50
C PHE A 142 5.09 -13.06 -8.41
N ASP A 143 3.88 -13.05 -7.84
CA ASP A 143 2.67 -12.60 -8.53
C ASP A 143 2.70 -11.10 -8.86
N THR A 144 3.58 -10.32 -8.23
CA THR A 144 3.74 -8.88 -8.49
C THR A 144 4.60 -8.58 -9.71
N TRP A 145 5.26 -9.58 -10.30
CA TRP A 145 6.13 -9.38 -11.45
C TRP A 145 5.32 -9.43 -12.75
N ALA A 146 4.71 -8.31 -13.13
CA ALA A 146 3.81 -8.19 -14.29
C ALA A 146 4.37 -8.85 -15.57
N GLN A 147 5.66 -8.69 -15.86
CA GLN A 147 6.30 -9.25 -17.06
C GLN A 147 6.26 -10.79 -17.13
N HIS A 148 6.14 -11.47 -15.99
CA HIS A 148 6.02 -12.93 -15.90
C HIS A 148 4.58 -13.41 -15.79
N GLN A 149 3.66 -12.54 -15.37
CA GLN A 149 2.24 -12.88 -15.17
C GLN A 149 1.38 -12.58 -16.40
N ILE A 150 1.80 -11.63 -17.23
CA ILE A 150 1.05 -11.23 -18.43
C ILE A 150 1.67 -11.93 -19.64
N PRO A 151 0.92 -12.77 -20.37
CA PRO A 151 1.42 -13.45 -21.57
C PRO A 151 2.00 -12.46 -22.59
N GLY A 152 3.20 -12.75 -23.10
CA GLY A 152 3.89 -11.93 -24.09
C GLY A 152 4.50 -10.63 -23.58
N MET A 153 4.46 -10.35 -22.27
CA MET A 153 4.97 -9.13 -21.65
C MET A 153 6.47 -9.18 -21.30
N PHE A 154 7.08 -10.36 -21.34
CA PHE A 154 8.49 -10.54 -20.98
C PHE A 154 9.39 -9.64 -21.86
N GLY A 155 10.20 -8.80 -21.21
CA GLY A 155 11.06 -7.82 -21.88
C GLY A 155 10.36 -6.61 -22.52
N LYS A 156 9.02 -6.55 -22.50
CA LYS A 156 8.20 -5.50 -23.14
C LYS A 156 7.49 -4.58 -22.16
N LEU A 157 7.59 -4.86 -20.86
CA LEU A 157 6.91 -4.10 -19.82
C LEU A 157 7.21 -2.60 -19.89
N GLY A 158 8.48 -2.22 -20.11
CA GLY A 158 8.88 -0.82 -20.22
C GLY A 158 8.16 -0.08 -21.37
N ASP A 159 8.19 -0.66 -22.57
CA ASP A 159 7.53 -0.08 -23.75
C ASP A 159 6.01 0.01 -23.56
N HIS A 160 5.42 -1.01 -22.96
CA HIS A 160 3.99 -1.02 -22.67
C HIS A 160 3.60 0.09 -21.69
N LEU A 161 4.35 0.25 -20.60
CA LEU A 161 4.12 1.34 -19.63
C LEU A 161 4.33 2.72 -20.26
N TRP A 162 5.24 2.87 -21.21
CA TRP A 162 5.41 4.13 -21.95
C TRP A 162 4.26 4.45 -22.90
N GLY A 163 3.57 3.43 -23.42
CA GLY A 163 2.37 3.59 -24.23
C GLY A 163 1.14 4.06 -23.44
N LEU A 164 1.16 3.94 -22.11
CA LEU A 164 0.06 4.36 -21.24
C LEU A 164 0.10 5.86 -20.94
N SER A 165 -1.06 6.50 -20.97
CA SER A 165 -1.29 7.89 -20.57
C SER A 165 -1.41 8.01 -19.04
N VAL A 166 -1.22 9.23 -18.51
CA VAL A 166 -1.49 9.51 -17.10
C VAL A 166 -2.93 9.12 -16.74
N GLY A 167 -3.09 8.36 -15.67
CA GLY A 167 -4.36 7.80 -15.20
C GLY A 167 -4.68 6.41 -15.76
N GLU A 168 -4.00 5.94 -16.81
CA GLU A 168 -4.18 4.58 -17.32
C GLU A 168 -3.40 3.55 -16.50
N SER A 169 -3.91 2.31 -16.49
CA SER A 169 -3.34 1.21 -15.70
C SER A 169 -3.08 -0.04 -16.52
N LEU A 170 -1.92 -0.66 -16.31
CA LEU A 170 -1.68 -2.07 -16.64
C LEU A 170 -2.17 -2.93 -15.47
N ARG A 171 -3.07 -3.88 -15.71
CA ARG A 171 -3.67 -4.74 -14.68
C ARG A 171 -3.43 -6.21 -14.97
N TRP A 172 -3.27 -7.02 -13.93
CA TRP A 172 -3.16 -8.47 -14.04
C TRP A 172 -3.60 -9.18 -12.76
N THR A 173 -3.79 -10.49 -12.89
CA THR A 173 -4.04 -11.39 -11.77
C THR A 173 -2.84 -12.31 -11.60
N GLY A 174 -2.35 -12.43 -10.37
CA GLY A 174 -1.28 -13.35 -10.03
C GLY A 174 -1.70 -14.81 -10.20
N THR A 175 -0.91 -15.59 -10.92
CA THR A 175 -1.23 -16.98 -11.24
C THR A 175 -1.08 -17.93 -10.05
N GLY A 176 -0.20 -17.64 -9.08
CA GLY A 176 0.01 -18.53 -7.94
C GLY A 176 -0.91 -18.25 -6.74
N GLY A 177 -1.24 -16.98 -6.49
CA GLY A 177 -2.01 -16.56 -5.31
C GLY A 177 -3.36 -15.89 -5.63
N GLY A 178 -3.71 -15.73 -6.90
CA GLY A 178 -4.99 -15.13 -7.33
C GLY A 178 -5.15 -13.64 -6.97
N GLY A 179 -4.08 -12.98 -6.54
CA GLY A 179 -4.11 -11.56 -6.19
C GLY A 179 -4.35 -10.67 -7.41
N ALA A 180 -5.04 -9.55 -7.23
CA ALA A 180 -5.23 -8.54 -8.27
C ALA A 180 -4.19 -7.43 -8.12
N TYR A 181 -3.51 -7.08 -9.22
CA TYR A 181 -2.44 -6.09 -9.22
C TYR A 181 -2.61 -5.08 -10.34
N ALA A 182 -2.03 -3.89 -10.15
CA ALA A 182 -2.00 -2.85 -11.16
C ALA A 182 -0.75 -1.98 -11.05
N ILE A 183 -0.31 -1.44 -12.20
CA ILE A 183 0.62 -0.33 -12.32
C ILE A 183 -0.13 0.80 -13.01
N THR A 184 -0.29 1.94 -12.34
CA THR A 184 -0.98 3.12 -12.88
C THR A 184 0.02 4.23 -13.15
N ILE A 185 -0.09 4.92 -14.29
CA ILE A 185 0.73 6.11 -14.57
C ILE A 185 0.17 7.26 -13.74
N ALA A 186 0.88 7.65 -12.69
CA ALA A 186 0.44 8.68 -11.75
C ALA A 186 0.73 10.10 -12.26
N SER A 187 1.88 10.30 -12.90
CA SER A 187 2.28 11.58 -13.49
C SER A 187 3.37 11.36 -14.55
N GLU A 188 3.68 12.41 -15.31
CA GLU A 188 4.74 12.40 -16.32
C GLU A 188 5.49 13.72 -16.30
N HIS A 189 6.75 13.69 -15.84
CA HIS A 189 7.61 14.85 -15.71
C HIS A 189 9.07 14.46 -15.87
N PRO A 190 9.91 15.33 -16.44
CA PRO A 190 11.33 15.04 -16.53
C PRO A 190 12.00 15.05 -15.15
N VAL A 191 12.93 14.12 -14.93
CA VAL A 191 13.79 14.05 -13.74
C VAL A 191 15.23 14.19 -14.21
N ASN A 192 15.90 15.26 -13.79
CA ASN A 192 17.28 15.58 -14.22
C ASN A 192 17.46 15.57 -15.76
N GLY A 193 16.46 16.07 -16.48
CA GLY A 193 16.47 16.11 -17.95
C GLY A 193 16.03 14.81 -18.65
N PHE A 194 15.85 13.70 -17.91
CA PHE A 194 15.34 12.46 -18.48
C PHE A 194 13.82 12.43 -18.46
N PRO A 195 13.13 12.07 -19.56
CA PRO A 195 11.68 11.93 -19.56
C PRO A 195 11.29 10.74 -18.69
N CYS A 196 10.45 10.99 -17.68
CA CYS A 196 10.04 9.97 -16.73
C CYS A 196 8.53 9.99 -16.48
N LYS A 197 7.98 8.80 -16.20
CA LYS A 197 6.64 8.61 -15.65
C LYS A 197 6.74 8.09 -14.23
N GLN A 198 5.90 8.62 -13.34
CA GLN A 198 5.74 8.09 -12.00
C GLN A 198 4.66 7.03 -11.99
N LEU A 199 4.89 5.97 -11.23
CA LEU A 199 4.06 4.78 -11.22
C LEU A 199 3.43 4.57 -9.85
N ASP A 200 2.17 4.14 -9.83
CA ASP A 200 1.49 3.63 -8.65
C ASP A 200 1.34 2.12 -8.77
N TYR A 201 2.08 1.38 -7.95
CA TYR A 201 1.94 -0.07 -7.87
C TYR A 201 0.93 -0.40 -6.77
N THR A 202 -0.07 -1.20 -7.11
CA THR A 202 -1.07 -1.66 -6.15
C THR A 202 -1.30 -3.16 -6.28
N GLY A 203 -1.62 -3.80 -5.16
CA GLY A 203 -1.85 -5.24 -5.08
C GLY A 203 -2.89 -5.54 -3.99
N ARG A 204 -3.78 -6.49 -4.27
CA ARG A 204 -4.84 -6.92 -3.34
C ARG A 204 -4.94 -8.45 -3.30
N LYS A 205 -4.97 -9.00 -2.09
CA LYS A 205 -5.19 -10.43 -1.80
C LYS A 205 -6.24 -10.54 -0.69
N GLY A 206 -7.49 -10.82 -1.07
CA GLY A 206 -8.62 -10.77 -0.14
C GLY A 206 -8.75 -9.39 0.52
N ALA A 207 -8.67 -9.34 1.86
CA ALA A 207 -8.72 -8.10 2.64
C ALA A 207 -7.36 -7.38 2.76
N GLN A 208 -6.27 -8.01 2.33
CA GLN A 208 -4.93 -7.43 2.41
C GLN A 208 -4.63 -6.61 1.15
N SER A 209 -3.89 -5.51 1.34
CA SER A 209 -3.40 -4.66 0.25
C SER A 209 -1.95 -4.27 0.49
N ALA A 210 -1.21 -4.12 -0.60
CA ALA A 210 0.12 -3.52 -0.60
C ALA A 210 0.26 -2.57 -1.79
N GLY A 211 1.18 -1.64 -1.69
CA GLY A 211 1.53 -0.74 -2.78
C GLY A 211 2.84 -0.03 -2.54
N TYR A 212 3.41 0.49 -3.60
CA TYR A 212 4.56 1.37 -3.56
C TYR A 212 4.54 2.30 -4.77
N ARG A 213 5.32 3.37 -4.71
CA ARG A 213 5.51 4.28 -5.85
C ARG A 213 6.76 3.87 -6.60
N GLY A 214 6.69 3.84 -7.92
CA GLY A 214 7.81 3.54 -8.81
C GLY A 214 8.13 4.69 -9.75
N LEU A 215 9.19 4.52 -10.52
CA LEU A 215 9.63 5.47 -11.53
C LEU A 215 10.07 4.72 -12.78
N ILE A 216 9.60 5.13 -13.95
CA ILE A 216 10.14 4.67 -15.23
C ILE A 216 10.67 5.85 -16.03
N CYS A 217 11.90 5.74 -16.53
CA CYS A 217 12.54 6.80 -17.32
C CYS A 217 13.10 6.23 -18.61
N ARG A 218 13.05 7.02 -19.71
CA ARG A 218 13.79 6.64 -20.93
C ARG A 218 15.25 7.06 -20.84
N SER A 219 16.11 6.17 -21.29
CA SER A 219 17.48 6.48 -21.66
C SER A 219 17.51 7.06 -23.09
N GLY A 220 18.54 7.85 -23.40
CA GLY A 220 18.74 8.44 -24.73
C GLY A 220 18.83 7.42 -25.87
N ASN A 221 19.09 6.15 -25.57
CA ASN A 221 19.18 5.06 -26.55
C ASN A 221 17.86 4.28 -26.76
N GLY A 222 16.73 4.81 -26.26
CA GLY A 222 15.40 4.19 -26.40
C GLY A 222 15.08 3.09 -25.38
N GLY A 223 16.03 2.68 -24.55
CA GLY A 223 15.78 1.77 -23.42
C GLY A 223 15.04 2.46 -22.27
N SER A 224 14.37 1.67 -21.43
CA SER A 224 13.69 2.17 -20.22
C SER A 224 14.27 1.55 -18.96
N VAL A 225 14.45 2.36 -17.92
CA VAL A 225 14.83 1.88 -16.59
C VAL A 225 13.63 1.99 -15.66
N LEU A 226 13.37 0.92 -14.92
CA LEU A 226 12.23 0.80 -14.00
C LEU A 226 12.73 0.65 -12.57
N PHE A 227 12.29 1.56 -11.72
CA PHE A 227 12.38 1.44 -10.27
C PHE A 227 11.03 1.06 -9.69
#